data_AF-A0A1A9UW39-F1
#
_entry.id   AF-A0A1A9UW39-F1
#
_cell.length_a   1.000
_cell.length_b   1.000
_cell.length_c   1.000
_cell.angle_alpha   90.00
_cell.angle_beta   90.00
_cell.angle_gamma   90.00
#
_symmetry.space_group_name_H-M   'P 1'
#
loop_
_entity.id
_entity.type
_entity.pdbx_description
1 polymer ?
#
loop_
_entity_poly.entity_id
_entity_poly.type
_entity_poly.pdbx_seq_one_letter_code
_entity_poly.pdbx_strand_id
1 'polypeptide(L)'
;MCELWATLMIEPSSSPLQQIHRKLQCNLETGGRQKHNKSIDNNATMTTITTTEELTTSDRENKNKFSLRYLAAFDFDYTVVAQNTDTIIRDLLPAKEITKELHSIIETKGWTDYMAEVFRLLHSHGIKSYDIIEGIKKIPEVPGFIRLLKRLRQNHNFDLIIISDSNTIFINEWLKYHGLEDKIKRVFTNPAHFNEAGQLIIKPYHHQTDCRMSAVNLCKGKVLEHFLIEQNLRENISYDRVVYVGDGNNDICPVIRLRLQDIACARQGYSMEKNLAKNRTKIKVRAELLLWKTGFDLLDQLEKLLAKYAKLAEALPPTD
;
A
#
# COMPACT_ATOMS: atom_id res chain seq x y z
N MET A 1 5.14 -7.71 38.78
CA MET A 1 4.53 -8.24 37.54
C MET A 1 4.42 -7.12 36.51
N CYS A 2 5.54 -6.77 35.88
CA CYS A 2 5.60 -5.86 34.72
C CYS A 2 7.01 -5.95 34.11
N GLU A 3 7.36 -7.10 33.55
CA GLU A 3 8.62 -7.30 32.81
C GLU A 3 8.35 -8.32 31.71
N LEU A 4 8.28 -7.90 30.44
CA LEU A 4 8.51 -8.74 29.25
C LEU A 4 8.26 -8.01 27.90
N TRP A 5 8.77 -6.79 27.69
CA TRP A 5 8.82 -6.19 26.33
C TRP A 5 10.05 -5.28 26.14
N ALA A 6 11.25 -5.81 26.43
CA ALA A 6 12.50 -5.11 26.13
C ALA A 6 13.57 -6.08 25.64
N THR A 7 13.37 -6.73 24.48
CA THR A 7 14.49 -7.19 23.64
C THR A 7 14.01 -7.54 22.22
N LEU A 8 14.27 -6.65 21.26
CA LEU A 8 14.57 -7.01 19.88
C LEU A 8 15.39 -5.85 19.31
N MET A 9 16.68 -5.97 19.61
CA MET A 9 17.74 -5.14 19.08
C MET A 9 17.75 -5.17 17.55
N ILE A 10 18.08 -4.01 17.02
CA ILE A 10 18.56 -3.68 15.69
C ILE A 10 19.56 -4.75 15.19
N GLU A 11 19.28 -5.37 14.05
CA GLU A 11 20.31 -6.02 13.23
C GLU A 11 20.77 -5.06 12.13
N PRO A 12 22.09 -4.84 11.94
CA PRO A 12 22.61 -4.07 10.83
C PRO A 12 22.66 -4.96 9.59
N SER A 13 21.78 -4.72 8.61
CA SER A 13 21.91 -5.34 7.29
C SER A 13 23.02 -4.65 6.51
N SER A 14 24.18 -5.29 6.39
CA SER A 14 25.22 -4.95 5.44
C SER A 14 24.74 -5.25 4.01
N SER A 15 24.64 -4.22 3.17
CA SER A 15 24.38 -4.36 1.73
C SER A 15 25.63 -3.95 0.94
N PRO A 16 26.23 -4.85 0.12
CA PRO A 16 27.40 -4.54 -0.68
C PRO A 16 27.01 -4.01 -2.06
N LEU A 17 26.74 -2.70 -2.19
CA LEU A 17 26.59 -2.02 -3.50
C LEU A 17 27.15 -0.59 -3.50
N GLN A 18 28.40 -0.45 -3.06
CA GLN A 18 29.25 0.66 -3.49
C GLN A 18 29.93 0.29 -4.81
N GLN A 19 29.28 0.60 -5.93
CA GLN A 19 29.90 0.94 -7.21
C GLN A 19 28.79 1.09 -8.25
N ILE A 20 29.04 1.94 -9.27
CA ILE A 20 28.16 2.26 -10.42
C ILE A 20 27.16 3.37 -10.04
N HIS A 21 27.24 4.65 -10.47
CA HIS A 21 27.67 5.18 -11.76
C HIS A 21 27.92 6.70 -11.67
N ARG A 22 29.08 7.14 -12.17
CA ARG A 22 29.37 8.53 -12.58
C ARG A 22 28.91 8.68 -14.04
N LYS A 23 28.45 9.88 -14.39
CA LYS A 23 28.09 10.42 -15.72
C LYS A 23 26.68 10.09 -16.20
N LEU A 24 25.84 11.13 -16.27
CA LEU A 24 25.46 11.78 -17.53
C LEU A 24 24.68 13.08 -17.21
N GLN A 25 25.24 14.21 -17.63
CA GLN A 25 24.59 15.52 -17.71
C GLN A 25 24.61 15.95 -19.18
N CYS A 26 23.61 16.77 -19.54
CA CYS A 26 23.46 17.58 -20.76
C CYS A 26 23.02 16.88 -22.05
N ASN A 27 21.80 17.19 -22.52
CA ASN A 27 21.58 18.38 -23.34
C ASN A 27 20.10 18.79 -23.36
N LEU A 28 19.87 20.09 -23.17
CA LEU A 28 18.64 20.82 -23.47
C LEU A 28 18.91 21.73 -24.69
N GLU A 29 17.82 22.34 -25.18
CA GLU A 29 17.69 23.37 -26.23
C GLU A 29 17.44 22.78 -27.64
N THR A 30 16.45 23.20 -28.44
CA THR A 30 15.61 24.42 -28.58
C THR A 30 14.26 23.95 -29.18
N GLY A 31 13.08 24.56 -29.00
CA GLY A 31 12.66 25.95 -29.26
C GLY A 31 11.64 25.96 -30.42
N GLY A 32 10.40 26.42 -30.21
CA GLY A 32 9.40 26.52 -31.29
C GLY A 32 8.00 26.91 -30.83
N ARG A 33 7.70 28.21 -30.94
CA ARG A 33 6.49 28.91 -30.49
C ARG A 33 5.55 29.09 -31.70
N GLN A 34 4.25 28.84 -31.56
CA GLN A 34 3.24 29.53 -32.38
C GLN A 34 1.90 29.64 -31.65
N LYS A 35 1.39 30.88 -31.61
CA LYS A 35 0.09 31.31 -31.10
C LYS A 35 -0.92 31.32 -32.24
N HIS A 36 -2.15 30.88 -32.00
CA HIS A 36 -3.32 31.42 -32.69
C HIS A 36 -4.49 31.57 -31.73
N ASN A 37 -4.92 32.82 -31.57
CA ASN A 37 -6.21 33.21 -30.99
C ASN A 37 -7.28 33.12 -32.07
N LYS A 38 -8.47 32.65 -31.71
CA LYS A 38 -9.73 33.28 -32.15
C LYS A 38 -10.86 32.90 -31.19
N SER A 39 -11.49 33.93 -30.66
CA SER A 39 -12.74 33.94 -29.92
C SER A 39 -13.92 33.95 -30.91
N ILE A 40 -15.10 33.47 -30.48
CA ILE A 40 -16.39 34.22 -30.43
C ILE A 40 -17.62 33.26 -30.46
N ASP A 41 -18.49 33.49 -29.47
CA ASP A 41 -19.96 33.34 -29.31
C ASP A 41 -20.74 31.99 -29.25
N ASN A 42 -21.29 31.77 -28.05
CA ASN A 42 -22.70 31.57 -27.64
C ASN A 42 -23.77 31.17 -28.69
N ASN A 43 -24.45 30.04 -28.47
CA ASN A 43 -25.85 30.00 -28.01
C ASN A 43 -26.41 28.57 -27.86
N ALA A 44 -27.40 28.46 -26.97
CA ALA A 44 -28.07 27.25 -26.50
C ALA A 44 -28.93 26.52 -27.55
N THR A 45 -29.12 25.21 -27.38
CA THR A 45 -30.46 24.57 -27.49
C THR A 45 -30.49 23.26 -26.71
N MET A 46 -31.46 23.15 -25.80
CA MET A 46 -31.88 21.93 -25.12
C MET A 46 -32.71 21.12 -26.12
N THR A 47 -32.31 19.89 -26.45
CA THR A 47 -33.16 18.96 -27.19
C THR A 47 -33.24 17.65 -26.42
N THR A 48 -34.37 17.48 -25.74
CA THR A 48 -34.80 16.24 -25.09
C THR A 48 -35.08 15.20 -26.18
N ILE A 49 -34.21 14.20 -26.31
CA ILE A 49 -34.50 13.00 -27.11
C ILE A 49 -34.82 11.89 -26.12
N THR A 50 -36.12 11.71 -25.86
CA THR A 50 -36.68 10.50 -25.28
C THR A 50 -36.64 9.39 -26.33
N THR A 51 -35.61 8.55 -26.29
CA THR A 51 -35.63 7.22 -26.90
C THR A 51 -35.79 6.21 -25.78
N THR A 52 -37.03 5.75 -25.60
CA THR A 52 -37.34 4.52 -24.88
C THR A 52 -36.85 3.35 -25.73
N GLU A 53 -35.61 2.93 -25.51
CA GLU A 53 -35.15 1.61 -25.95
C GLU A 53 -35.72 0.57 -24.97
N GLU A 54 -36.71 -0.18 -25.44
CA GLU A 54 -37.19 -1.38 -24.77
C GLU A 54 -36.06 -2.42 -24.75
N LEU A 55 -35.37 -2.53 -23.62
CA LEU A 55 -34.43 -3.63 -23.38
C LEU A 55 -35.18 -4.95 -23.43
N THR A 56 -34.73 -5.84 -24.32
CA THR A 56 -35.24 -7.19 -24.43
C THR A 56 -34.97 -7.98 -23.15
N THR A 57 -35.82 -8.96 -22.85
CA THR A 57 -35.68 -9.85 -21.68
C THR A 57 -34.34 -10.59 -21.66
N SER A 58 -33.72 -10.84 -22.82
CA SER A 58 -32.36 -11.40 -22.92
C SER A 58 -31.24 -10.45 -22.45
N ASP A 59 -31.43 -9.13 -22.56
CA ASP A 59 -30.44 -8.15 -22.07
C ASP A 59 -30.52 -7.95 -20.55
N ARG A 60 -31.67 -8.28 -19.94
CA ARG A 60 -31.83 -8.32 -18.48
C ARG A 60 -31.26 -9.59 -17.87
N GLU A 61 -31.36 -10.73 -18.57
CA GLU A 61 -30.83 -12.01 -18.09
C GLU A 61 -29.29 -12.08 -18.12
N ASN A 62 -28.62 -11.26 -18.94
CA ASN A 62 -27.15 -11.23 -19.02
C ASN A 62 -26.45 -10.19 -18.11
N LYS A 63 -27.20 -9.40 -17.32
CA LYS A 63 -26.63 -8.42 -16.37
C LYS A 63 -26.39 -8.96 -14.95
N ASN A 64 -26.64 -10.25 -14.71
CA ASN A 64 -26.53 -10.86 -13.37
C ASN A 64 -25.57 -12.05 -13.26
N LYS A 65 -24.61 -12.18 -14.19
CA LYS A 65 -23.39 -12.92 -13.87
C LYS A 65 -22.51 -11.97 -13.05
N PHE A 66 -22.77 -11.85 -11.75
CA PHE A 66 -21.92 -11.09 -10.83
C PHE A 66 -20.48 -11.57 -11.03
N SER A 67 -19.67 -10.82 -11.79
CA SER A 67 -18.24 -11.08 -11.82
C SER A 67 -17.77 -10.85 -10.39
N LEU A 68 -17.37 -11.94 -9.71
CA LEU A 68 -16.89 -11.86 -8.34
C LEU A 68 -15.88 -10.72 -8.24
N ARG A 69 -16.09 -9.84 -7.28
CA ARG A 69 -15.21 -8.70 -7.03
C ARG A 69 -14.37 -9.01 -5.80
N TYR A 70 -13.07 -8.80 -5.93
CA TYR A 70 -12.13 -9.07 -4.85
C TYR A 70 -11.46 -7.78 -4.38
N LEU A 71 -10.99 -7.78 -3.15
CA LEU A 71 -10.14 -6.73 -2.61
C LEU A 71 -8.78 -7.33 -2.27
N ALA A 72 -7.69 -6.65 -2.63
CA ALA A 72 -6.39 -6.91 -2.02
C ALA A 72 -5.88 -5.64 -1.34
N ALA A 73 -5.54 -5.79 -0.06
CA ALA A 73 -4.94 -4.75 0.77
C ALA A 73 -3.48 -5.13 1.03
N PHE A 74 -2.57 -4.19 0.77
CA PHE A 74 -1.14 -4.41 0.89
C PHE A 74 -0.52 -3.48 1.93
N ASP A 75 0.38 -4.00 2.76
CA ASP A 75 1.43 -3.17 3.32
C ASP A 75 2.38 -2.70 2.20
N PHE A 76 3.24 -1.73 2.49
CA PHE A 76 4.16 -1.14 1.52
C PHE A 76 5.61 -1.56 1.77
N ASP A 77 6.21 -1.10 2.87
CA ASP A 77 7.59 -1.41 3.24
C ASP A 77 7.77 -2.91 3.44
N TYR A 78 8.85 -3.48 2.89
CA TYR A 78 9.09 -4.94 2.86
C TYR A 78 7.92 -5.80 2.32
N THR A 79 6.94 -5.20 1.64
CA THR A 79 5.83 -5.93 1.04
C THR A 79 5.74 -5.62 -0.45
N VAL A 80 5.39 -4.38 -0.82
CA VAL A 80 5.44 -3.90 -2.20
C VAL A 80 6.87 -3.57 -2.60
N VAL A 81 7.58 -2.84 -1.72
CA VAL A 81 8.98 -2.47 -1.90
C VAL A 81 9.90 -3.37 -1.08
N ALA A 82 11.10 -3.65 -1.57
CA ALA A 82 12.00 -4.62 -0.93
C ALA A 82 12.73 -4.07 0.30
N GLN A 83 12.58 -2.79 0.61
CA GLN A 83 13.29 -2.08 1.67
C GLN A 83 12.32 -1.21 2.46
N ASN A 84 12.73 -0.73 3.63
CA ASN A 84 11.95 0.22 4.41
C ASN A 84 12.23 1.65 3.96
N THR A 85 11.20 2.34 3.47
CA THR A 85 11.26 3.70 2.92
C THR A 85 11.81 4.71 3.91
N ASP A 86 11.38 4.66 5.18
CA ASP A 86 11.88 5.55 6.23
C ASP A 86 13.38 5.38 6.47
N THR A 87 13.87 4.13 6.52
CA THR A 87 15.31 3.86 6.70
C THR A 87 16.15 4.34 5.52
N ILE A 88 15.66 4.17 4.29
CA ILE A 88 16.36 4.63 3.08
C ILE A 88 16.53 6.15 3.09
N ILE A 89 15.50 6.88 3.51
CA ILE A 89 15.54 8.34 3.57
C ILE A 89 16.33 8.84 4.78
N ARG A 90 16.21 8.18 5.94
CA ARG A 90 17.05 8.46 7.11
C ARG A 90 18.53 8.37 6.76
N ASP A 91 18.92 7.36 6.01
CA ASP A 91 20.33 7.09 5.69
C ASP A 91 20.94 8.08 4.68
N LEU A 92 20.16 9.06 4.20
CA LEU A 92 20.70 10.26 3.55
C LEU A 92 21.41 11.19 4.56
N LEU A 93 21.13 11.05 5.86
CA LEU A 93 21.89 11.73 6.91
C LEU A 93 23.28 11.11 7.07
N PRO A 94 24.30 11.92 7.40
CA PRO A 94 25.57 11.39 7.87
C PRO A 94 25.36 10.50 9.11
N ALA A 95 26.03 9.35 9.17
CA ALA A 95 25.86 8.38 10.26
C ALA A 95 26.07 8.98 11.67
N LYS A 96 26.91 10.02 11.79
CA LYS A 96 27.14 10.75 13.05
C LYS A 96 25.88 11.46 13.60
N GLU A 97 24.90 11.77 12.76
CA GLU A 97 23.65 12.42 13.15
C GLU A 97 22.63 11.42 13.71
N ILE A 98 22.85 10.12 13.48
CA ILE A 98 22.01 9.05 14.00
C ILE A 98 22.48 8.71 15.43
N THR A 99 22.21 9.64 16.34
CA THR A 99 22.68 9.57 17.73
C THR A 99 21.77 8.71 18.61
N LYS A 100 22.26 8.38 19.82
CA LYS A 100 21.45 7.69 20.84
C LYS A 100 20.28 8.54 21.28
N GLU A 101 20.47 9.86 21.37
CA GLU A 101 19.44 10.83 21.75
C GLU A 101 18.33 10.84 20.70
N LEU A 102 18.67 10.85 19.41
CA LEU A 102 17.69 10.73 18.32
C LEU A 102 16.91 9.41 18.43
N HIS A 103 17.61 8.29 18.65
CA HIS A 103 16.97 6.98 18.81
C HIS A 103 16.03 6.90 20.03
N SER A 104 16.33 7.61 21.13
CA SER A 104 15.48 7.62 22.33
C SER A 104 14.06 8.19 22.08
N ILE A 105 13.85 8.93 20.98
CA ILE A 105 12.54 9.41 20.57
C ILE A 105 11.59 8.24 20.27
N ILE A 106 12.10 7.13 19.73
CA ILE A 106 11.28 5.95 19.41
C ILE A 106 10.62 5.41 20.69
N GLU A 107 11.36 5.35 21.79
CA GLU A 107 10.86 4.83 23.07
C GLU A 107 9.93 5.81 23.78
N THR A 108 10.22 7.11 23.69
CA THR A 108 9.50 8.15 24.44
C THR A 108 8.27 8.70 23.71
N LYS A 109 8.31 8.78 22.38
CA LYS A 109 7.25 9.38 21.55
C LYS A 109 6.77 8.47 20.41
N GLY A 110 7.61 7.53 19.97
CA GLY A 110 7.27 6.59 18.91
C GLY A 110 7.94 6.89 17.58
N TRP A 111 7.69 6.02 16.60
CA TRP A 111 8.34 6.04 15.30
C TRP A 111 8.02 7.29 14.46
N THR A 112 6.76 7.76 14.47
CA THR A 112 6.36 8.93 13.68
C THR A 112 7.07 10.21 14.14
N ASP A 113 7.19 10.42 15.46
CA ASP A 113 7.94 11.56 16.01
C ASP A 113 9.44 11.44 15.74
N TYR A 114 9.99 10.23 15.81
CA TYR A 114 11.37 9.97 15.41
C TYR A 114 11.61 10.37 13.94
N MET A 115 10.74 9.95 13.03
CA MET A 115 10.87 10.30 11.62
C MET A 115 10.65 11.80 11.35
N ALA A 116 9.76 12.46 12.11
CA ALA A 116 9.60 13.90 12.02
C ALA A 116 10.91 14.63 12.38
N GLU A 117 11.64 14.16 13.40
CA GLU A 117 12.94 14.71 13.77
C GLU A 117 14.03 14.39 12.73
N VAL A 118 14.03 13.19 12.15
CA VAL A 118 14.90 12.84 11.01
C VAL A 118 14.67 13.79 9.83
N PHE A 119 13.41 14.09 9.48
CA PHE A 119 13.11 15.02 8.39
C PHE A 119 13.54 16.46 8.71
N ARG A 120 13.47 16.88 9.97
CA ARG A 120 14.03 18.16 10.43
C ARG A 120 15.55 18.21 10.25
N LEU A 121 16.25 17.14 10.62
CA LEU A 121 17.70 17.02 10.48
C LEU A 121 18.15 16.98 9.01
N LEU A 122 17.40 16.28 8.15
CA LEU A 122 17.67 16.23 6.70
C LEU A 122 17.60 17.65 6.11
N HIS A 123 16.56 18.39 6.46
CA HIS A 123 16.40 19.78 6.03
C HIS A 123 17.54 20.67 6.54
N SER A 124 17.94 20.55 7.81
CA SER A 124 19.05 21.34 8.36
C SER A 124 20.41 21.02 7.73
N HIS A 125 20.56 19.81 7.19
CA HIS A 125 21.73 19.39 6.41
C HIS A 125 21.65 19.79 4.92
N GLY A 126 20.61 20.52 4.53
CA GLY A 126 20.44 21.01 3.17
C GLY A 126 19.97 19.97 2.17
N ILE A 127 19.57 18.77 2.61
CA ILE A 127 18.97 17.73 1.75
C ILE A 127 17.67 18.27 1.18
N LYS A 128 17.52 18.20 -0.14
CA LYS A 128 16.37 18.77 -0.85
C LYS A 128 15.28 17.73 -1.02
N SER A 129 14.05 18.22 -1.24
CA SER A 129 12.91 17.37 -1.60
C SER A 129 13.21 16.47 -2.80
N TYR A 130 13.96 16.97 -3.78
CA TYR A 130 14.43 16.19 -4.93
C TYR A 130 15.24 14.96 -4.51
N ASP A 131 16.19 15.10 -3.60
CA ASP A 131 17.05 13.99 -3.17
C ASP A 131 16.24 12.89 -2.47
N ILE A 132 15.26 13.30 -1.65
CA ILE A 132 14.32 12.40 -0.98
C ILE A 132 13.48 11.65 -2.02
N ILE A 133 12.87 12.37 -2.95
CA ILE A 133 12.03 11.78 -3.99
C ILE A 133 12.83 10.81 -4.87
N GLU A 134 14.04 11.16 -5.27
CA GLU A 134 14.91 10.29 -6.06
C GLU A 134 15.36 9.04 -5.29
N GLY A 135 15.58 9.16 -3.99
CA GLY A 135 15.81 8.02 -3.10
C GLY A 135 14.64 7.05 -3.12
N ILE A 136 13.41 7.56 -2.94
CA ILE A 136 12.18 6.76 -2.96
C ILE A 136 12.00 6.04 -4.30
N LYS A 137 12.06 6.74 -5.44
CA LYS A 137 11.79 6.15 -6.77
C LYS A 137 12.67 4.94 -7.09
N LYS A 138 13.91 4.95 -6.59
CA LYS A 138 14.93 3.92 -6.85
C LYS A 138 14.83 2.72 -5.92
N ILE A 139 13.95 2.75 -4.92
CA ILE A 139 13.72 1.58 -4.08
C ILE A 139 13.17 0.45 -4.96
N PRO A 140 13.85 -0.71 -5.02
CA PRO A 140 13.38 -1.83 -5.81
C PRO A 140 12.09 -2.40 -5.22
N GLU A 141 11.21 -2.91 -6.09
CA GLU A 141 10.10 -3.74 -5.66
C GLU A 141 10.60 -5.01 -4.96
N VAL A 142 9.74 -5.62 -4.14
CA VAL A 142 9.90 -7.06 -3.89
C VAL A 142 9.75 -7.76 -5.24
N PRO A 143 10.63 -8.70 -5.64
CA PRO A 143 10.65 -9.20 -7.01
C PRO A 143 9.28 -9.64 -7.52
N GLY A 144 8.80 -9.04 -8.61
CA GLY A 144 7.53 -9.40 -9.26
C GLY A 144 6.28 -8.74 -8.68
N PHE A 145 6.39 -7.84 -7.70
CA PHE A 145 5.22 -7.22 -7.06
C PHE A 145 4.46 -6.27 -7.99
N ILE A 146 5.13 -5.48 -8.82
CA ILE A 146 4.51 -4.65 -9.87
C ILE A 146 3.73 -5.54 -10.84
N ARG A 147 4.30 -6.69 -11.22
CA ARG A 147 3.59 -7.66 -12.09
C ARG A 147 2.34 -8.20 -11.39
N LEU A 148 2.44 -8.56 -10.11
CA LEU A 148 1.31 -9.00 -9.30
C LEU A 148 0.20 -7.94 -9.27
N LEU A 149 0.51 -6.68 -8.94
CA LEU A 149 -0.48 -5.59 -8.87
C LEU A 149 -1.18 -5.39 -10.23
N LYS A 150 -0.40 -5.33 -11.32
CA LYS A 150 -0.96 -5.19 -12.68
C LYS A 150 -1.87 -6.36 -13.04
N ARG A 151 -1.43 -7.59 -12.76
CA ARG A 151 -2.18 -8.82 -13.09
C ARG A 151 -3.49 -8.92 -12.30
N LEU A 152 -3.49 -8.60 -11.01
CA LEU A 152 -4.70 -8.61 -10.18
C LEU A 152 -5.74 -7.59 -10.69
N ARG A 153 -5.32 -6.37 -11.07
CA ARG A 153 -6.25 -5.39 -11.66
C ARG A 153 -6.80 -5.82 -13.01
N GLN A 154 -5.92 -6.28 -13.90
CA GLN A 154 -6.26 -6.47 -15.32
C GLN A 154 -7.03 -7.75 -15.59
N ASN A 155 -6.77 -8.81 -14.81
CA ASN A 155 -7.26 -10.15 -15.14
C ASN A 155 -8.18 -10.76 -14.09
N HIS A 156 -8.23 -10.21 -12.88
CA HIS A 156 -8.91 -10.86 -11.75
C HIS A 156 -9.95 -9.98 -11.05
N ASN A 157 -10.35 -8.83 -11.61
CA ASN A 157 -11.36 -7.94 -11.04
C ASN A 157 -11.11 -7.53 -9.57
N PHE A 158 -9.84 -7.33 -9.22
CA PHE A 158 -9.46 -6.83 -7.90
C PHE A 158 -9.58 -5.31 -7.84
N ASP A 159 -10.11 -4.80 -6.73
CA ASP A 159 -9.68 -3.51 -6.22
C ASP A 159 -8.41 -3.70 -5.38
N LEU A 160 -7.45 -2.78 -5.54
CA LEU A 160 -6.21 -2.79 -4.78
C LEU A 160 -6.14 -1.55 -3.89
N ILE A 161 -5.83 -1.72 -2.62
CA ILE A 161 -5.58 -0.62 -1.68
C ILE A 161 -4.24 -0.84 -0.97
N ILE A 162 -3.65 0.25 -0.50
CA ILE A 162 -2.44 0.20 0.34
C ILE A 162 -2.81 0.72 1.73
N ILE A 163 -2.39 -0.01 2.77
CA ILE A 163 -2.53 0.40 4.16
C ILE A 163 -1.15 0.28 4.81
N SER A 164 -0.47 1.40 5.05
CA SER A 164 0.95 1.37 5.46
C SER A 164 1.34 2.50 6.39
N ASP A 165 2.27 2.19 7.31
CA ASP A 165 2.87 3.12 8.28
C ASP A 165 3.94 4.05 7.66
N SER A 166 4.21 3.95 6.35
CA SER A 166 5.00 4.93 5.58
C SER A 166 4.26 6.28 5.49
N ASN A 167 4.46 7.05 4.42
CA ASN A 167 3.75 8.31 4.21
C ASN A 167 3.32 8.58 2.75
N THR A 168 2.43 9.55 2.58
CA THR A 168 1.82 9.86 1.27
C THR A 168 2.83 10.28 0.21
N ILE A 169 3.89 11.02 0.56
CA ILE A 169 4.91 11.42 -0.43
C ILE A 169 5.66 10.17 -0.92
N PHE A 170 6.07 9.29 -0.01
CA PHE A 170 6.87 8.12 -0.36
C PHE A 170 6.08 7.15 -1.25
N ILE A 171 4.86 6.80 -0.82
CA ILE A 171 4.04 5.85 -1.57
C ILE A 171 3.65 6.43 -2.94
N ASN A 172 3.20 7.68 -3.00
CA ASN A 172 2.71 8.26 -4.25
C ASN A 172 3.83 8.43 -5.28
N GLU A 173 5.02 8.92 -4.87
CA GLU A 173 6.15 9.09 -5.79
C GLU A 173 6.66 7.76 -6.33
N TRP A 174 6.68 6.71 -5.50
CA TRP A 174 7.03 5.37 -5.95
C TRP A 174 5.99 4.82 -6.94
N LEU A 175 4.70 4.88 -6.61
CA LEU A 175 3.62 4.40 -7.50
C LEU A 175 3.62 5.14 -8.84
N LYS A 176 3.82 6.47 -8.83
CA LYS A 176 3.92 7.30 -10.03
C LYS A 176 5.07 6.88 -10.92
N TYR A 177 6.25 6.75 -10.34
CA TYR A 177 7.45 6.37 -11.08
C TYR A 177 7.34 5.00 -11.75
N HIS A 178 6.65 4.05 -11.11
CA HIS A 178 6.44 2.69 -11.64
C HIS A 178 5.15 2.52 -12.47
N GLY A 179 4.41 3.61 -12.72
CA GLY A 179 3.18 3.61 -13.53
C GLY A 179 2.05 2.76 -12.92
N LEU A 180 1.81 2.94 -11.61
CA LEU A 180 0.83 2.20 -10.81
C LEU A 180 -0.26 3.06 -10.17
N GLU A 181 -0.21 4.39 -10.30
CA GLU A 181 -1.20 5.32 -9.70
C GLU A 181 -2.64 4.94 -10.06
N ASP A 182 -2.89 4.59 -11.33
CA ASP A 182 -4.22 4.24 -11.83
C ASP A 182 -4.66 2.81 -11.44
N LYS A 183 -3.77 2.01 -10.84
CA LYS A 183 -4.07 0.64 -10.39
C LYS A 183 -4.52 0.59 -8.94
N ILE A 184 -4.08 1.55 -8.13
CA ILE A 184 -4.40 1.61 -6.70
C ILE A 184 -5.67 2.44 -6.50
N LYS A 185 -6.70 1.81 -5.93
CA LYS A 185 -7.98 2.46 -5.64
C LYS A 185 -7.86 3.50 -4.53
N ARG A 186 -7.09 3.20 -3.48
CA ARG A 186 -6.89 4.12 -2.34
C ARG A 186 -5.63 3.77 -1.57
N VAL A 187 -4.96 4.80 -1.06
CA VAL A 187 -3.81 4.69 -0.15
C VAL A 187 -4.23 5.23 1.21
N PHE A 188 -3.98 4.46 2.26
CA PHE A 188 -4.20 4.81 3.66
C PHE A 188 -2.86 4.80 4.38
N THR A 189 -2.34 5.98 4.69
CA THR A 189 -0.99 6.14 5.23
C THR A 189 -0.85 7.49 5.94
N ASN A 190 0.25 7.70 6.64
CA ASN A 190 0.49 8.96 7.34
C ASN A 190 0.57 10.12 6.33
N PRO A 191 -0.26 11.16 6.43
CA PRO A 191 -0.19 12.31 5.53
C PRO A 191 1.14 13.04 5.70
N ALA A 192 1.77 13.34 4.57
CA ALA A 192 3.00 14.12 4.50
C ALA A 192 2.98 15.14 3.35
N HIS A 193 3.69 16.24 3.55
CA HIS A 193 3.87 17.30 2.56
C HIS A 193 5.20 18.04 2.80
N PHE A 194 5.73 18.67 1.76
CA PHE A 194 6.83 19.62 1.94
C PHE A 194 6.26 20.99 2.35
N ASN A 195 6.81 21.60 3.40
CA ASN A 195 6.45 22.97 3.79
C ASN A 195 7.14 24.01 2.89
N GLU A 196 6.86 25.29 3.10
CA GLU A 196 7.44 26.40 2.31
C GLU A 196 8.97 26.44 2.37
N ALA A 197 9.57 25.98 3.47
CA ALA A 197 11.03 25.90 3.62
C ALA A 197 11.64 24.67 2.93
N GLY A 198 10.82 23.76 2.39
CA GLY A 198 11.24 22.51 1.75
C GLY A 198 11.50 21.35 2.71
N GLN A 199 11.12 21.47 3.99
CA GLN A 199 11.17 20.36 4.95
C GLN A 199 9.98 19.42 4.74
N LEU A 200 10.23 18.11 4.77
CA LEU A 200 9.16 17.11 4.78
C LEU A 200 8.49 17.07 6.15
N ILE A 201 7.19 17.33 6.19
CA ILE A 201 6.35 17.29 7.38
C ILE A 201 5.45 16.06 7.31
N ILE A 202 5.47 15.24 8.35
CA ILE A 202 4.61 14.06 8.51
C ILE A 202 3.64 14.27 9.67
N LYS A 203 2.43 13.74 9.53
CA LYS A 203 1.43 13.68 10.60
C LYS A 203 0.88 12.24 10.68
N PRO A 204 0.45 11.78 11.86
CA PRO A 204 -0.18 10.47 11.98
C PRO A 204 -1.49 10.43 11.17
N TYR A 205 -1.81 9.29 10.57
CA TYR A 205 -3.08 9.10 9.84
C TYR A 205 -4.29 9.30 10.77
N HIS A 206 -4.21 8.75 11.98
CA HIS A 206 -5.13 9.01 13.07
C HIS A 206 -4.43 8.84 14.41
N HIS A 207 -5.12 9.08 15.52
CA HIS A 207 -4.63 8.73 16.84
C HIS A 207 -5.51 7.62 17.42
N GLN A 208 -4.89 6.48 17.75
CA GLN A 208 -5.60 5.32 18.31
C GLN A 208 -4.89 4.78 19.55
N THR A 209 -5.69 4.36 20.55
CA THR A 209 -5.20 3.76 21.80
C THR A 209 -5.70 2.33 22.04
N ASP A 210 -6.71 1.90 21.30
CA ASP A 210 -7.44 0.66 21.59
C ASP A 210 -6.76 -0.58 20.99
N CYS A 211 -6.07 -0.41 19.85
CA CYS A 211 -5.43 -1.51 19.16
C CYS A 211 -3.97 -1.63 19.62
N ARG A 212 -3.67 -2.71 20.34
CA ARG A 212 -2.32 -3.03 20.80
C ARG A 212 -1.45 -3.73 19.75
N MET A 213 -2.02 -4.09 18.60
CA MET A 213 -1.33 -4.84 17.54
C MET A 213 -0.84 -3.94 16.41
N SER A 214 -1.28 -2.69 16.34
CA SER A 214 -0.81 -1.71 15.37
C SER A 214 -0.25 -0.49 16.09
N ALA A 215 0.52 0.33 15.38
CA ALA A 215 1.07 1.55 15.92
C ALA A 215 -0.02 2.61 16.20
N VAL A 216 0.29 3.58 17.07
CA VAL A 216 -0.67 4.60 17.53
C VAL A 216 -1.12 5.55 16.41
N ASN A 217 -0.32 5.70 15.37
CA ASN A 217 -0.56 6.56 14.21
C ASN A 217 -1.49 5.94 13.16
N LEU A 218 -1.60 4.61 13.10
CA LEU A 218 -2.39 3.89 12.09
C LEU A 218 -2.75 2.49 12.58
N CYS A 219 -4.05 2.16 12.65
CA CYS A 219 -4.53 0.81 12.92
C CYS A 219 -5.00 0.18 11.62
N LYS A 220 -4.15 -0.65 11.02
CA LYS A 220 -4.40 -1.20 9.69
C LYS A 220 -5.68 -2.02 9.62
N GLY A 221 -6.00 -2.77 10.67
CA GLY A 221 -7.25 -3.53 10.76
C GLY A 221 -8.49 -2.63 10.79
N LYS A 222 -8.48 -1.52 11.55
CA LYS A 222 -9.65 -0.63 11.66
C LYS A 222 -9.86 0.08 10.31
N VAL A 223 -8.77 0.47 9.66
CA VAL A 223 -8.82 1.07 8.32
C VAL A 223 -9.42 0.10 7.31
N LEU A 224 -9.01 -1.17 7.31
CA LEU A 224 -9.57 -2.18 6.42
C LEU A 224 -11.07 -2.38 6.66
N GLU A 225 -11.49 -2.55 7.92
CA GLU A 225 -12.91 -2.70 8.30
C GLU A 225 -13.73 -1.48 7.86
N HIS A 226 -13.25 -0.27 8.14
CA HIS A 226 -13.92 0.96 7.73
C HIS A 226 -14.04 1.09 6.20
N PHE A 227 -12.98 0.72 5.46
CA PHE A 227 -13.03 0.72 4.00
C PHE A 227 -14.10 -0.25 3.48
N LEU A 228 -14.16 -1.47 4.02
CA LEU A 228 -15.16 -2.47 3.63
C LEU A 228 -16.60 -1.99 3.91
N ILE A 229 -16.82 -1.40 5.09
CA ILE A 229 -18.12 -0.80 5.46
C ILE A 229 -18.47 0.35 4.51
N GLU A 230 -17.51 1.24 4.21
CA GLU A 230 -17.70 2.36 3.29
C GLU A 230 -18.08 1.88 1.89
N GLN A 231 -17.38 0.86 1.35
CA GLN A 231 -17.69 0.29 0.04
C GLN A 231 -19.08 -0.33 0.00
N ASN A 232 -19.49 -1.02 1.07
CA ASN A 232 -20.83 -1.62 1.12
C ASN A 232 -21.93 -0.56 1.22
N LEU A 233 -21.80 0.41 2.15
CA LEU A 233 -22.87 1.38 2.44
C LEU A 233 -22.98 2.51 1.41
N ARG A 234 -21.86 2.94 0.80
CA ARG A 234 -21.84 4.10 -0.10
C ARG A 234 -21.80 3.72 -1.56
N GLU A 235 -21.07 2.66 -1.89
CA GLU A 235 -20.83 2.25 -3.29
C GLU A 235 -21.64 1.01 -3.70
N ASN A 236 -22.40 0.42 -2.77
CA ASN A 236 -23.10 -0.85 -2.95
C ASN A 236 -22.16 -1.97 -3.44
N ILE A 237 -20.91 -1.96 -2.98
CA ILE A 237 -19.88 -2.93 -3.32
C ILE A 237 -19.68 -3.90 -2.16
N SER A 238 -19.89 -5.18 -2.42
CA SER A 238 -19.51 -6.28 -1.52
C SER A 238 -18.39 -7.09 -2.16
N TYR A 239 -17.32 -7.35 -1.41
CA TYR A 239 -16.22 -8.18 -1.88
C TYR A 239 -16.45 -9.64 -1.52
N ASP A 240 -16.37 -10.52 -2.53
CA ASP A 240 -16.46 -11.96 -2.35
C ASP A 240 -15.37 -12.43 -1.38
N ARG A 241 -14.12 -11.99 -1.65
CA ARG A 241 -12.96 -12.23 -0.79
C ARG A 241 -12.10 -10.99 -0.65
N VAL A 242 -11.50 -10.90 0.53
CA VAL A 242 -10.45 -9.94 0.88
C VAL A 242 -9.14 -10.70 1.03
N VAL A 243 -8.11 -10.18 0.39
CA VAL A 243 -6.73 -10.64 0.53
C VAL A 243 -5.96 -9.57 1.29
N TYR A 244 -5.32 -9.92 2.40
CA TYR A 244 -4.39 -9.03 3.08
C TYR A 244 -2.95 -9.53 2.92
N VAL A 245 -2.05 -8.68 2.46
CA VAL A 245 -0.65 -9.04 2.21
C VAL A 245 0.27 -8.13 3.02
N GLY A 246 1.15 -8.73 3.82
CA GLY A 246 2.09 -7.99 4.65
C GLY A 246 3.25 -8.86 5.15
N ASP A 247 4.14 -8.25 5.92
CA ASP A 247 5.34 -8.88 6.49
C ASP A 247 5.51 -8.63 8.00
N GLY A 248 4.90 -7.56 8.51
CA GLY A 248 5.17 -6.99 9.83
C GLY A 248 4.22 -7.45 10.95
N ASN A 249 4.62 -7.30 12.21
CA ASN A 249 3.72 -7.56 13.34
C ASN A 249 2.46 -6.66 13.32
N ASN A 250 2.59 -5.44 12.79
CA ASN A 250 1.49 -4.48 12.60
C ASN A 250 0.42 -4.97 11.59
N ASP A 251 0.74 -5.98 10.78
CA ASP A 251 -0.17 -6.62 9.81
C ASP A 251 -0.99 -7.76 10.41
N ILE A 252 -0.65 -8.24 11.61
CA ILE A 252 -1.44 -9.28 12.26
C ILE A 252 -2.84 -8.75 12.61
N CYS A 253 -2.94 -7.45 12.94
CA CYS A 253 -4.21 -6.79 13.27
C CYS A 253 -5.30 -6.96 12.18
N PRO A 254 -5.06 -6.59 10.90
CA PRO A 254 -6.02 -6.85 9.83
C PRO A 254 -6.20 -8.35 9.58
N VAL A 255 -5.13 -9.17 9.64
CA VAL A 255 -5.21 -10.62 9.38
C VAL A 255 -6.17 -11.35 10.31
N ILE A 256 -6.21 -11.02 11.61
CA ILE A 256 -7.14 -11.67 12.56
C ILE A 256 -8.60 -11.24 12.41
N ARG A 257 -8.86 -10.18 11.63
CA ARG A 257 -10.20 -9.64 11.36
C ARG A 257 -10.78 -10.13 10.03
N LEU A 258 -9.98 -10.83 9.23
CA LEU A 258 -10.42 -11.46 8.01
C LEU A 258 -11.45 -12.58 8.29
N ARG A 259 -12.37 -12.77 7.34
CA ARG A 259 -13.42 -13.80 7.40
C ARG A 259 -12.84 -15.17 7.05
N LEU A 260 -13.65 -16.21 7.21
CA LEU A 260 -13.23 -17.59 6.92
C LEU A 260 -12.89 -17.81 5.43
N GLN A 261 -13.58 -17.11 4.52
CA GLN A 261 -13.33 -17.21 3.07
C GLN A 261 -12.18 -16.34 2.54
N ASP A 262 -11.67 -15.44 3.38
CA ASP A 262 -10.64 -14.47 3.02
C ASP A 262 -9.25 -15.11 3.09
N ILE A 263 -8.24 -14.39 2.59
CA ILE A 263 -6.87 -14.90 2.47
C ILE A 263 -5.91 -13.96 3.21
N ALA A 264 -5.14 -14.52 4.13
CA ALA A 264 -4.03 -13.85 4.79
C ALA A 264 -2.72 -14.26 4.13
N CYS A 265 -1.89 -13.31 3.71
CA CYS A 265 -0.62 -13.58 3.03
C CYS A 265 0.53 -13.02 3.86
N ALA A 266 1.27 -13.90 4.54
CA ALA A 266 2.42 -13.54 5.36
C ALA A 266 3.75 -13.76 4.64
N ARG A 267 4.58 -12.72 4.63
CA ARG A 267 5.90 -12.81 3.98
C ARG A 267 6.80 -13.76 4.77
N GLN A 268 7.31 -14.77 4.08
CA GLN A 268 8.19 -15.78 4.63
C GLN A 268 9.52 -15.16 5.07
N GLY A 269 9.95 -15.50 6.29
CA GLY A 269 11.14 -14.99 6.95
C GLY A 269 10.90 -13.75 7.82
N TYR A 270 9.72 -13.13 7.74
CA TYR A 270 9.43 -11.85 8.41
C TYR A 270 8.61 -12.04 9.69
N SER A 271 8.41 -10.93 10.41
CA SER A 271 7.89 -10.94 11.77
C SER A 271 6.45 -11.46 11.87
N MET A 272 5.59 -11.18 10.89
CA MET A 272 4.22 -11.70 10.86
C MET A 272 4.19 -13.23 10.85
N GLU A 273 4.92 -13.86 9.91
CA GLU A 273 5.00 -15.33 9.84
C GLU A 273 5.50 -15.91 11.16
N LYS A 274 6.64 -15.40 11.66
CA LYS A 274 7.27 -15.88 12.90
C LYS A 274 6.32 -15.79 14.09
N ASN A 275 5.59 -14.67 14.20
CA ASN A 275 4.68 -14.43 15.31
C ASN A 275 3.43 -15.31 15.23
N LEU A 276 2.81 -15.41 14.05
CA LEU A 276 1.68 -16.30 13.81
C LEU A 276 2.06 -17.76 14.11
N ALA A 277 3.26 -18.19 13.71
CA ALA A 277 3.76 -19.53 14.01
C ALA A 277 4.02 -19.77 15.51
N LYS A 278 4.62 -18.80 16.20
CA LYS A 278 4.94 -18.89 17.64
C LYS A 278 3.69 -18.85 18.53
N ASN A 279 2.66 -18.12 18.12
CA ASN A 279 1.50 -17.82 18.95
C ASN A 279 0.19 -18.45 18.44
N ARG A 280 0.24 -19.57 17.69
CA ARG A 280 -0.94 -20.23 17.08
C ARG A 280 -2.11 -20.49 18.04
N THR A 281 -1.84 -20.75 19.31
CA THR A 281 -2.88 -21.00 20.32
C THR A 281 -3.55 -19.72 20.83
N LYS A 282 -2.86 -18.58 20.74
CA LYS A 282 -3.33 -17.28 21.24
C LYS A 282 -3.91 -16.42 20.11
N ILE A 283 -3.34 -16.50 18.91
CA ILE A 283 -3.73 -15.72 17.75
C ILE A 283 -4.52 -16.64 16.81
N LYS A 284 -5.84 -16.43 16.76
CA LYS A 284 -6.74 -17.19 15.89
C LYS A 284 -6.89 -16.47 14.56
N VAL A 285 -6.22 -16.98 13.52
CA VAL A 285 -6.45 -16.56 12.13
C VAL A 285 -7.55 -17.44 11.54
N ARG A 286 -8.66 -16.83 11.12
CA ARG A 286 -9.79 -17.54 10.50
C ARG A 286 -9.61 -17.74 9.00
N ALA A 287 -8.97 -16.79 8.34
CA ALA A 287 -8.67 -16.81 6.92
C ALA A 287 -7.69 -17.94 6.54
N GLU A 288 -7.70 -18.32 5.26
CA GLU A 288 -6.67 -19.19 4.69
C GLU A 288 -5.32 -18.45 4.71
N LEU A 289 -4.30 -19.06 5.35
CA LEU A 289 -2.97 -18.45 5.48
C LEU A 289 -2.04 -18.96 4.39
N LEU A 290 -1.56 -18.03 3.56
CA LEU A 290 -0.51 -18.24 2.57
C LEU A 290 0.81 -17.66 3.04
N LEU A 291 1.88 -18.40 2.78
CA LEU A 291 3.25 -17.91 2.94
C LEU A 291 3.80 -17.54 1.57
N TRP A 292 4.43 -16.37 1.47
CA TRP A 292 4.94 -15.87 0.19
C TRP A 292 6.33 -15.27 0.34
N LYS A 293 7.14 -15.34 -0.72
CA LYS A 293 8.54 -14.84 -0.71
C LYS A 293 8.73 -13.64 -1.65
N THR A 294 8.06 -13.66 -2.78
CA THR A 294 8.13 -12.71 -3.90
C THR A 294 6.72 -12.43 -4.45
N GLY A 295 6.58 -11.40 -5.29
CA GLY A 295 5.32 -11.16 -5.99
C GLY A 295 4.98 -12.25 -7.02
N PHE A 296 5.99 -12.96 -7.56
CA PHE A 296 5.75 -14.02 -8.54
C PHE A 296 5.09 -15.26 -7.93
N ASP A 297 5.58 -15.75 -6.79
CA ASP A 297 4.99 -16.91 -6.11
C ASP A 297 3.66 -16.55 -5.45
N LEU A 298 3.52 -15.34 -4.91
CA LEU A 298 2.22 -14.90 -4.39
C LEU A 298 1.18 -14.87 -5.52
N LEU A 299 1.55 -14.38 -6.70
CA LEU A 299 0.64 -14.32 -7.84
C LEU A 299 0.20 -15.73 -8.27
N ASP A 300 1.15 -16.66 -8.42
CA ASP A 300 0.86 -18.05 -8.79
C ASP A 300 -0.05 -18.75 -7.76
N GLN A 301 0.20 -18.56 -6.46
CA GLN A 301 -0.64 -19.10 -5.40
C GLN A 301 -2.07 -18.53 -5.44
N LEU A 302 -2.20 -17.20 -5.59
CA LEU A 302 -3.51 -16.56 -5.67
C LEU A 302 -4.28 -17.00 -6.92
N GLU A 303 -3.63 -17.07 -8.09
CA GLU A 303 -4.29 -17.52 -9.33
C GLU A 303 -4.79 -18.97 -9.20
N LYS A 304 -4.01 -19.86 -8.58
CA LYS A 304 -4.43 -21.24 -8.30
C LYS A 304 -5.64 -21.31 -7.35
N LEU A 305 -5.66 -20.50 -6.30
CA LEU A 305 -6.79 -20.44 -5.37
C LEU A 305 -8.05 -19.89 -6.04
N LEU A 306 -7.93 -18.80 -6.80
CA LEU A 306 -9.06 -18.21 -7.52
C LEU A 306 -9.65 -19.21 -8.53
N ALA A 307 -8.81 -19.93 -9.27
CA ALA A 307 -9.25 -20.99 -10.17
C ALA A 307 -9.95 -22.15 -9.43
N LYS A 308 -9.44 -22.53 -8.26
CA LYS A 308 -10.08 -23.52 -7.38
C LYS A 308 -11.46 -23.05 -6.91
N TYR A 309 -11.57 -21.80 -6.46
CA TYR A 309 -12.84 -21.25 -5.97
C TYR A 309 -13.87 -21.08 -7.09
N ALA A 310 -13.44 -20.69 -8.30
CA ALA A 310 -14.33 -20.63 -9.46
C ALA A 310 -14.93 -22.01 -9.77
N LYS A 311 -14.11 -23.07 -9.78
CA LYS A 311 -14.59 -24.45 -9.98
C LYS A 311 -15.55 -24.91 -8.88
N LEU A 312 -15.29 -24.56 -7.62
CA LEU A 312 -16.16 -24.90 -6.50
C LEU A 312 -17.51 -24.17 -6.58
N ALA A 313 -17.51 -22.91 -7.04
CA ALA A 313 -18.74 -22.15 -7.25
C ALA A 313 -19.61 -22.73 -8.38
N GLU A 314 -18.99 -23.24 -9.44
CA GLU A 314 -19.69 -23.92 -10.56
C GLU A 314 -20.26 -25.29 -10.17
N ALA A 315 -19.68 -25.95 -9.17
CA ALA A 315 -20.10 -27.28 -8.71
C ALA A 315 -21.25 -27.25 -7.67
N LEU A 316 -21.61 -26.08 -7.15
CA LEU A 316 -22.75 -25.93 -6.25
C LEU A 316 -24.05 -25.91 -7.07
N PRO A 317 -25.08 -26.71 -6.70
CA PRO A 317 -26.37 -26.62 -7.36
C PRO A 317 -26.94 -25.21 -7.23
N PRO A 318 -27.73 -24.73 -8.22
CA PRO A 318 -28.40 -23.44 -8.11
C PRO A 318 -29.19 -23.43 -6.81
N THR A 319 -29.01 -22.36 -6.04
CA THR A 319 -29.75 -22.15 -4.80
C THR A 319 -31.15 -21.66 -5.19
N ASP A 320 -32.16 -22.50 -4.91
CA ASP A 320 -33.59 -22.17 -5.07
C ASP A 320 -34.03 -21.03 -4.14
#